data_AF-A0A7C1VY86-F1
#
_entry.id   AF-A0A7C1VY86-F1
#
_cell.length_a   1.000
_cell.length_b   1.000
_cell.length_c   1.000
_cell.angle_alpha   90.00
_cell.angle_beta   90.00
_cell.angle_gamma   90.00
#
_symmetry.space_group_name_H-M   'P 1'
#
loop_
_entity.id
_entity.type
_entity.pdbx_description
1 polymer ?
#
loop_
_entity_poly.entity_id
_entity_poly.type
_entity_poly.pdbx_seq_one_letter_code
_entity_poly.pdbx_strand_id
1 'polypeptide(L)'
;MAVKELKKLYRFFQQAVRSSFYDLGITAPEITYYIAEVLTEFARTDSLYKIRDAQGEKLTTIVDMLLEASISYREREIKKHIGDYTLFMSGIFREYV
;
A
#
# COMPACT_ATOMS: atom_id res chain seq x y z
N MET A 1 -21.67 -2.99 5.22
CA MET A 1 -21.14 -1.98 6.17
C MET A 1 -19.68 -1.63 5.87
N ALA A 2 -18.78 -2.61 5.75
CA ALA A 2 -17.34 -2.41 5.48
C ALA A 2 -17.01 -1.54 4.24
N VAL A 3 -17.71 -1.72 3.11
CA VAL A 3 -17.48 -0.92 1.88
C VAL A 3 -17.77 0.58 2.08
N LYS A 4 -18.72 0.93 2.96
CA LYS A 4 -19.04 2.34 3.26
C LYS A 4 -17.94 2.99 4.10
N GLU A 5 -17.35 2.25 5.03
CA GLU A 5 -16.25 2.73 5.86
C GLU A 5 -14.95 2.91 5.06
N LEU A 6 -14.63 1.99 4.14
CA LEU A 6 -13.51 2.15 3.21
C LEU A 6 -13.66 3.40 2.33
N LYS A 7 -14.87 3.69 1.84
CA LYS A 7 -15.15 4.92 1.06
C LYS A 7 -14.97 6.19 1.88
N LYS A 8 -15.32 6.19 3.18
CA LYS A 8 -15.09 7.35 4.06
C LYS A 8 -13.60 7.54 4.34
N LEU A 9 -12.90 6.45 4.64
CA LEU A 9 -11.46 6.47 4.91
C LEU A 9 -10.65 6.95 3.71
N TYR A 10 -11.00 6.46 2.51
CA TYR A 10 -10.43 6.95 1.27
C TYR A 10 -10.58 8.47 1.09
N ARG A 11 -11.80 8.99 1.28
CA ARG A 11 -12.04 10.45 1.17
C ARG A 11 -11.24 11.23 2.20
N PHE A 12 -11.10 10.70 3.41
CA PHE A 12 -10.30 11.31 4.47
C PHE A 12 -8.83 11.42 4.03
N PHE A 13 -8.22 10.31 3.59
CA PHE A 13 -6.82 10.33 3.14
C PHE A 13 -6.63 11.16 1.88
N GLN A 14 -7.56 11.10 0.93
CA GLN A 14 -7.53 11.95 -0.26
C GLN A 14 -7.49 13.43 0.10
N GLN A 15 -8.31 13.88 1.05
CA GLN A 15 -8.31 15.26 1.53
C GLN A 15 -7.01 15.62 2.22
N ALA A 16 -6.49 14.73 3.09
CA ALA A 16 -5.25 14.94 3.82
C ALA A 16 -4.05 15.08 2.88
N VAL A 17 -3.87 14.11 1.96
CA VAL A 17 -2.78 14.11 0.98
C VAL A 17 -2.86 15.34 0.07
N ARG A 18 -4.05 15.69 -0.41
CA ARG A 18 -4.23 16.89 -1.24
C ARG A 18 -3.82 18.17 -0.51
N SER A 19 -4.16 18.29 0.77
CA SER A 19 -3.75 19.44 1.59
C SER A 19 -2.23 19.48 1.73
N SER A 20 -1.60 18.36 2.12
CA SER A 20 -0.15 18.30 2.27
C SER A 20 0.60 18.58 0.97
N PHE A 21 0.09 18.08 -0.18
CA PHE A 21 0.69 18.35 -1.48
C PHE A 21 0.56 19.82 -1.87
N TYR A 22 -0.59 20.44 -1.58
CA TYR A 22 -0.77 21.87 -1.77
C TYR A 22 0.23 22.69 -0.95
N ASP A 23 0.40 22.35 0.33
CA ASP A 23 1.34 23.02 1.24
C ASP A 23 2.80 22.87 0.78
N LEU A 24 3.13 21.76 0.09
CA LEU A 24 4.44 21.48 -0.49
C LEU A 24 4.61 22.03 -1.93
N GLY A 25 3.59 22.67 -2.50
CA GLY A 25 3.61 23.14 -3.90
C GLY A 25 3.61 22.02 -4.95
N ILE A 26 3.25 20.80 -4.57
CA ILE A 26 3.19 19.63 -5.46
C ILE A 26 1.84 19.61 -6.18
N THR A 27 1.87 19.63 -7.51
CA THR A 27 0.67 19.45 -8.34
C THR A 27 0.72 18.09 -9.03
N ALA A 28 0.17 17.07 -8.37
CA ALA A 28 0.11 15.71 -8.90
C ALA A 28 -1.20 15.01 -8.48
N PRO A 29 -2.31 15.24 -9.22
CA PRO A 29 -3.61 14.66 -8.92
C PRO A 29 -3.57 13.12 -8.87
N GLU A 30 -2.91 12.48 -9.82
CA GLU A 30 -2.81 11.02 -9.96
C GLU A 30 -2.10 10.41 -8.74
N ILE A 31 -1.02 11.05 -8.28
CA ILE A 31 -0.27 10.63 -7.10
C ILE A 31 -1.12 10.80 -5.84
N THR A 32 -1.92 11.87 -5.75
CA THR A 32 -2.83 12.09 -4.62
C THR A 32 -3.83 10.93 -4.50
N TYR A 33 -4.44 10.51 -5.61
CA TYR A 33 -5.38 9.38 -5.61
C TYR A 33 -4.68 8.08 -5.24
N TYR A 34 -3.52 7.82 -5.82
CA TYR A 34 -2.74 6.61 -5.54
C TYR A 34 -2.32 6.50 -4.07
N ILE A 35 -1.78 7.56 -3.47
CA ILE A 35 -1.39 7.54 -2.06
C ILE A 35 -2.64 7.35 -1.17
N ALA A 36 -3.76 7.98 -1.50
CA ALA A 36 -5.00 7.77 -0.77
C ALA A 36 -5.49 6.32 -0.84
N GLU A 37 -5.34 5.64 -1.99
CA GLU A 37 -5.62 4.20 -2.12
C GLU A 37 -4.68 3.36 -1.25
N VAL A 38 -3.36 3.59 -1.32
CA VAL A 38 -2.37 2.86 -0.52
C VAL A 38 -2.65 3.01 0.98
N LEU A 39 -2.88 4.23 1.47
CA LEU A 39 -3.18 4.50 2.88
C LEU A 39 -4.49 3.84 3.31
N THR A 40 -5.51 3.81 2.44
CA THR A 40 -6.78 3.15 2.73
C THR A 40 -6.64 1.64 2.77
N GLU A 41 -5.88 1.06 1.84
CA GLU A 41 -5.64 -0.37 1.75
C GLU A 41 -4.91 -0.89 2.99
N PHE A 42 -3.86 -0.19 3.42
CA PHE A 42 -2.99 -0.61 4.53
C PHE A 42 -3.41 -0.12 5.91
N ALA A 43 -4.45 0.71 6.02
CA ALA A 43 -5.12 0.96 7.30
C ALA A 43 -5.64 -0.35 7.94
N ARG A 44 -5.85 -1.38 7.13
CA ARG A 44 -6.11 -2.75 7.55
C ARG A 44 -4.81 -3.56 7.56
N THR A 45 -4.35 -3.94 8.75
CA THR A 45 -3.09 -4.71 8.93
C THR A 45 -3.11 -6.05 8.20
N ASP A 46 -4.29 -6.66 7.98
CA ASP A 46 -4.42 -7.87 7.20
C ASP A 46 -4.10 -7.68 5.70
N SER A 47 -4.28 -6.47 5.17
CA SER A 47 -3.91 -6.12 3.81
C SER A 47 -2.39 -6.03 3.61
N LEU A 48 -1.61 -5.73 4.67
CA LEU A 48 -0.15 -5.69 4.60
C LEU A 48 0.42 -7.07 4.24
N TYR A 49 -0.16 -8.12 4.81
CA TYR A 49 0.27 -9.52 4.65
C TYR A 49 -0.68 -10.32 3.76
N LYS A 50 -1.17 -9.69 2.69
CA LYS A 50 -2.16 -10.31 1.77
C LYS A 50 -1.55 -11.31 0.80
N ILE A 51 -0.23 -11.23 0.54
CA ILE A 51 0.47 -12.17 -0.34
C ILE A 51 0.66 -13.48 0.39
N ARG A 52 0.39 -14.58 -0.33
CA ARG A 52 0.54 -15.94 0.16
C ARG A 52 1.37 -16.76 -0.81
N ASP A 53 2.14 -17.68 -0.28
CA ASP A 53 2.87 -18.67 -1.08
C ASP A 53 1.94 -19.76 -1.64
N ALA A 54 2.53 -20.72 -2.35
CA ALA A 54 1.84 -21.88 -2.90
C ALA A 54 1.21 -22.80 -1.85
N GLN A 55 1.69 -22.77 -0.59
CA GLN A 55 1.17 -23.54 0.54
C GLN A 55 0.05 -22.79 1.27
N GLY A 56 -0.18 -21.52 0.92
CA GLY A 56 -1.19 -20.65 1.52
C GLY A 56 -0.69 -19.85 2.72
N GLU A 57 0.59 -19.94 3.07
CA GLU A 57 1.19 -19.21 4.19
C GLU A 57 1.40 -17.74 3.84
N LYS A 58 1.21 -16.86 4.82
CA LYS A 58 1.36 -15.41 4.60
C LYS A 58 2.83 -15.04 4.50
N LEU A 59 3.17 -14.28 3.46
CA LEU A 59 4.51 -13.72 3.32
C LEU A 59 4.62 -12.42 4.11
N THR A 60 5.50 -12.41 5.11
CA THR A 60 5.69 -11.28 6.02
C THR A 60 6.92 -10.44 5.73
N THR A 61 7.85 -10.95 4.91
CA THR A 61 9.07 -10.22 4.54
C THR A 61 9.06 -9.86 3.06
N ILE A 62 9.75 -8.76 2.72
CA ILE A 62 9.95 -8.34 1.32
C ILE A 62 10.75 -9.40 0.55
N VAL A 63 11.71 -10.05 1.21
CA VAL A 63 12.53 -11.10 0.61
C VAL A 63 11.65 -12.28 0.18
N ASP A 64 10.77 -12.75 1.04
CA ASP A 64 9.88 -13.87 0.70
C ASP A 64 8.91 -13.49 -0.43
N MET A 65 8.37 -12.27 -0.40
CA MET A 65 7.52 -11.76 -1.48
C MET A 65 8.27 -11.68 -2.83
N LEU A 66 9.55 -11.31 -2.83
CA LEU A 66 10.38 -11.28 -4.04
C LEU A 66 10.65 -12.68 -4.60
N LEU A 67 10.90 -13.65 -3.71
CA LEU A 67 11.06 -15.05 -4.10
C LEU A 67 9.78 -15.59 -4.76
N GLU A 68 8.63 -15.36 -4.14
CA GLU A 68 7.33 -15.76 -4.69
C GLU A 68 7.05 -15.08 -6.04
N ALA A 69 7.37 -13.79 -6.19
CA ALA A 69 7.21 -13.07 -7.45
C ALA A 69 8.00 -13.70 -8.61
N SER A 70 9.15 -14.33 -8.33
CA SER A 70 10.00 -14.93 -9.37
C SER A 70 9.46 -16.22 -9.97
N ILE A 71 8.56 -16.90 -9.25
CA ILE A 71 8.01 -18.21 -9.63
C ILE A 71 6.50 -18.17 -9.91
N SER A 72 5.83 -17.09 -9.54
CA SER A 72 4.38 -16.95 -9.61
C SER A 72 3.91 -16.25 -10.88
N TYR A 73 2.81 -16.73 -11.47
CA TYR A 73 2.11 -16.03 -12.56
C TYR A 73 1.53 -14.66 -12.12
N ARG A 74 1.52 -14.39 -10.81
CA ARG A 74 1.11 -13.13 -10.18
C ARG A 74 2.26 -12.15 -9.99
N GLU A 75 3.41 -12.36 -10.63
CA GLU A 75 4.62 -11.53 -10.51
C GLU A 75 4.33 -10.02 -10.46
N ARG A 76 3.55 -9.50 -11.42
CA ARG A 76 3.22 -8.06 -11.48
C ARG A 76 2.43 -7.58 -10.27
N GLU A 77 1.46 -8.36 -9.81
CA GLU A 77 0.65 -8.05 -8.63
C GLU A 77 1.52 -8.02 -7.38
N ILE A 78 2.39 -9.02 -7.22
CA ILE A 78 3.28 -9.15 -6.06
C ILE A 78 4.32 -8.01 -6.06
N LYS A 79 4.92 -7.70 -7.22
CA LYS A 79 5.85 -6.56 -7.36
C LYS A 79 5.20 -5.22 -7.08
N LYS A 80 3.95 -5.01 -7.52
CA LYS A 80 3.17 -3.81 -7.16
C LYS A 80 2.98 -3.75 -5.64
N HIS A 81 2.56 -4.85 -5.01
CA HIS A 81 2.35 -4.91 -3.57
C HIS A 81 3.64 -4.63 -2.78
N ILE A 82 4.78 -5.16 -3.23
CA ILE A 82 6.10 -4.87 -2.65
C ILE A 82 6.39 -3.36 -2.71
N GLY A 83 6.14 -2.72 -3.85
CA GLY A 83 6.31 -1.28 -4.01
C GLY A 83 5.41 -0.48 -3.08
N ASP A 84 4.11 -0.78 -3.05
CA ASP A 84 3.14 -0.12 -2.17
C ASP A 84 3.55 -0.31 -0.70
N TYR A 85 3.88 -1.54 -0.29
CA TYR A 85 4.29 -1.90 1.08
C TYR A 85 5.56 -1.14 1.49
N THR A 86 6.56 -1.09 0.62
CA THR A 86 7.81 -0.37 0.89
C THR A 86 7.58 1.14 1.00
N LEU A 87 6.75 1.71 0.13
CA LEU A 87 6.38 3.14 0.18
C LEU A 87 5.68 3.47 1.51
N PHE A 88 4.75 2.63 1.95
CA PHE A 88 4.04 2.81 3.21
C PHE A 88 4.96 2.68 4.43
N MET A 89 5.78 1.63 4.48
CA MET A 89 6.69 1.37 5.60
C MET A 89 7.78 2.44 5.71
N SER A 90 8.37 2.87 4.59
CA SER A 90 9.39 3.93 4.58
C SER A 90 8.83 5.31 4.92
N GLY A 91 7.54 5.56 4.64
CA GLY A 91 6.85 6.81 4.98
C GLY A 91 6.49 6.93 6.46
N ILE A 92 5.90 5.88 7.06
CA ILE A 92 5.44 5.90 8.46
C ILE A 92 6.56 5.57 9.45
N PHE A 93 7.53 4.74 9.05
CA PHE A 93 8.60 4.25 9.92
C PHE A 93 9.98 4.59 9.34
N ARG A 94 10.32 5.88 9.28
CA ARG A 94 11.66 6.32 8.88
C ARG A 94 12.78 5.76 9.76
N GLU A 95 12.46 5.33 10.98
CA GLU A 95 13.41 4.75 11.94
C GLU A 95 13.68 3.25 11.72
N TYR A 96 12.89 2.57 10.87
CA TYR A 96 13.01 1.14 10.59
C TYR A 96 13.64 0.81 9.22
N VAL A 97 14.11 1.84 8.50
CA VAL A 97 14.80 1.72 7.20
C VAL A 97 16.24 2.20 7.33
#